data_AF-A0A918RDQ1-F1
#
_entry.id   AF-A0A918RDQ1-F1
#
_cell.length_a   1.000
_cell.length_b   1.000
_cell.length_c   1.000
_cell.angle_alpha   90.00
_cell.angle_beta   90.00
_cell.angle_gamma   90.00
#
_symmetry.space_group_name_H-M   'P 1'
#
loop_
_entity.id
_entity.type
_entity.pdbx_description
1 polymer ?
#
loop_
_entity_poly.entity_id
_entity_poly.type
_entity_poly.pdbx_seq_one_letter_code
_entity_poly.pdbx_strand_id
1 'polypeptide(L)'
;MNRIKTLISILILTITFSSCGNKKSEEKTNSKTELETVELPKKVFTESEIAKYTISAIMNQPPEIISVKDNGGIYNVSYTRKDDGKKFDYKIKISGNKVTWGNSDGRWRDTKFDEKIKYSEKDNELKIIQTFEDGSEIVKEFKKAE
;
A
#
# COMPACT_ATOMS: atom_id res chain seq x y z
N MET A 1 61.16 22.87 5.86
CA MET A 1 60.36 23.49 4.79
C MET A 1 58.93 23.63 5.29
N ASN A 2 58.59 24.81 5.81
CA ASN A 2 57.24 25.16 6.27
C ASN A 2 56.52 25.89 5.15
N ARG A 3 55.24 25.56 4.90
CA ARG A 3 54.21 26.55 4.54
C ARG A 3 52.83 26.04 4.97
N ILE A 4 52.44 26.48 6.17
CA ILE A 4 51.06 26.69 6.58
C ILE A 4 50.37 27.61 5.57
N LYS A 5 49.16 27.26 5.13
CA LYS A 5 48.27 28.15 4.39
C LYS A 5 46.90 28.13 5.05
N THR A 6 46.68 29.11 5.93
CA THR A 6 45.35 29.57 6.32
C THR A 6 45.26 31.00 5.82
N LEU A 7 44.32 31.29 4.91
CA LEU A 7 43.77 32.62 4.73
C LEU A 7 42.33 32.50 4.21
N ILE A 8 41.43 32.91 5.09
CA ILE A 8 40.02 33.20 4.87
C ILE A 8 39.93 34.36 3.87
N SER A 9 39.13 34.22 2.82
CA SER A 9 38.61 35.36 2.06
C SER A 9 37.14 35.10 1.74
N ILE A 10 36.30 35.66 2.60
CA ILE A 10 34.85 35.77 2.47
C ILE A 10 34.59 36.76 1.33
N LEU A 11 33.91 36.34 0.26
CA LEU A 11 33.29 37.24 -0.71
C LEU A 11 31.79 36.95 -0.74
N ILE A 12 31.06 37.75 0.01
CA ILE A 12 29.60 37.80 0.04
C ILE A 12 29.15 38.56 -1.22
N LEU A 13 28.41 37.90 -2.11
CA LEU A 13 27.66 38.57 -3.18
C LEU A 13 26.17 38.29 -2.99
N THR A 14 25.53 39.15 -2.20
CA THR A 14 24.08 39.16 -2.01
C THR A 14 23.41 39.75 -3.24
N ILE A 15 22.68 38.93 -4.00
CA ILE A 15 21.78 39.41 -5.06
C ILE A 15 20.41 39.65 -4.42
N THR A 16 20.09 40.93 -4.22
CA THR A 16 18.77 41.42 -3.82
C THR A 16 17.85 41.48 -5.03
N PHE A 17 16.89 40.56 -5.14
CA PHE A 17 15.70 40.78 -5.96
C PHE A 17 14.61 41.42 -5.10
N SER A 18 14.46 42.73 -5.27
CA SER A 18 13.32 43.51 -4.82
C SER A 18 12.08 43.10 -5.61
N SER A 19 11.15 42.39 -4.99
CA SER A 19 9.75 42.40 -5.38
C SER A 19 8.93 42.83 -4.17
N CYS A 20 8.47 44.07 -4.22
CA CYS A 20 7.69 44.71 -3.17
C CYS A 20 6.21 44.76 -3.62
N GLY A 21 5.33 44.27 -2.76
CA GLY A 21 3.88 44.30 -2.95
C GLY A 21 3.13 44.10 -1.64
N ASN A 22 3.14 45.12 -0.77
CA ASN A 22 2.16 45.59 0.24
C ASN A 22 1.01 44.63 0.67
N LYS A 23 0.53 44.53 1.92
CA LYS A 23 0.61 45.38 3.13
C LYS A 23 -0.09 44.64 4.31
N LYS A 24 0.46 44.79 5.53
CA LYS A 24 -0.13 44.67 6.90
C LYS A 24 -0.87 43.35 7.25
N SER A 25 -0.63 42.71 8.40
CA SER A 25 -0.58 43.25 9.76
C SER A 25 0.22 42.35 10.73
N GLU A 26 0.80 42.95 11.76
CA GLU A 26 1.21 42.30 13.02
C GLU A 26 -0.04 41.76 13.75
N GLU A 27 0.02 40.56 14.35
CA GLU A 27 -0.49 40.35 15.71
C GLU A 27 -0.03 39.01 16.33
N LYS A 28 0.09 39.04 17.65
CA LYS A 28 0.46 37.97 18.57
C LYS A 28 -0.64 36.90 18.71
N THR A 29 -0.21 35.72 19.17
CA THR A 29 -0.96 34.76 20.02
C THR A 29 -2.42 34.47 19.64
N ASN A 30 -2.68 33.32 19.02
CA ASN A 30 -3.46 32.28 19.69
C ASN A 30 -3.31 30.92 19.00
N SER A 31 -2.83 29.94 19.76
CA SER A 31 -2.98 28.51 19.46
C SER A 31 -4.47 28.16 19.54
N LYS A 32 -5.17 28.23 18.41
CA LYS A 32 -6.44 27.52 18.24
C LYS A 32 -6.14 26.26 17.45
N THR A 33 -5.99 25.16 18.18
CA THR A 33 -6.07 23.80 17.68
C THR A 33 -7.40 23.64 16.95
N GLU A 34 -7.39 23.84 15.64
CA GLU A 34 -8.41 23.32 14.76
C GLU A 34 -8.04 21.86 14.53
N LEU A 35 -8.84 20.99 15.16
CA LEU A 35 -8.74 19.56 15.07
C LEU A 35 -9.08 19.19 13.62
N GLU A 36 -8.08 19.20 12.74
CA GLU A 36 -8.21 18.62 11.42
C GLU A 36 -8.43 17.12 11.64
N THR A 37 -9.70 16.71 11.65
CA THR A 37 -10.09 15.30 11.64
C THR A 37 -9.49 14.69 10.40
N VAL A 38 -8.36 14.00 10.58
CA VAL A 38 -7.81 13.09 9.59
C VAL A 38 -8.88 12.02 9.38
N GLU A 39 -9.74 12.24 8.38
CA GLU A 39 -10.73 11.26 7.96
C GLU A 39 -9.95 10.05 7.45
N LEU A 40 -9.83 9.05 8.32
CA LEU A 40 -9.31 7.74 7.94
C LEU A 40 -10.15 7.26 6.75
N PRO A 41 -9.51 6.87 5.63
CA PRO A 41 -10.24 6.41 4.46
C PRO A 41 -11.16 5.26 4.90
N LYS A 42 -12.47 5.44 4.66
CA LYS A 42 -13.49 4.46 4.99
C LYS A 42 -13.15 3.17 4.23
N LYS A 43 -12.84 2.09 4.95
CA LYS A 43 -12.69 0.76 4.35
C LYS A 43 -14.03 0.32 3.78
N VAL A 44 -14.02 -0.09 2.51
CA VAL A 44 -15.22 -0.53 1.77
C VAL A 44 -15.22 -2.05 1.60
N PHE A 45 -14.04 -2.66 1.56
CA PHE A 45 -13.88 -4.10 1.46
C PHE A 45 -13.56 -4.70 2.83
N THR A 46 -14.22 -5.81 3.12
CA THR A 46 -13.87 -6.65 4.26
C THR A 46 -12.56 -7.38 4.00
N GLU A 47 -11.86 -7.78 5.05
CA GLU A 47 -10.64 -8.58 4.91
C GLU A 47 -10.90 -9.94 4.22
N SER A 48 -12.07 -10.54 4.42
CA SER A 48 -12.50 -11.72 3.68
C SER A 48 -12.65 -11.46 2.17
N GLU A 49 -13.15 -10.28 1.78
CA GLU A 49 -13.19 -9.88 0.36
C GLU A 49 -11.78 -9.63 -0.19
N ILE A 50 -10.92 -8.93 0.55
CA ILE A 50 -9.52 -8.72 0.16
C ILE A 50 -8.81 -10.06 -0.02
N ALA A 51 -9.01 -11.03 0.89
CA ALA A 51 -8.46 -12.37 0.79
C ALA A 51 -8.95 -13.10 -0.48
N LYS A 52 -10.25 -13.03 -0.77
CA LYS A 52 -10.85 -13.58 -1.99
C LYS A 52 -10.22 -12.99 -3.26
N TYR A 53 -10.22 -11.67 -3.35
CA TYR A 53 -9.72 -10.94 -4.52
C TYR A 53 -8.19 -11.08 -4.69
N THR A 54 -7.45 -11.28 -3.59
CA THR A 54 -6.02 -11.59 -3.65
C THR A 54 -5.76 -12.90 -4.41
N ILE A 55 -6.47 -13.99 -4.06
CA ILE A 55 -6.29 -15.27 -4.77
C ILE A 55 -6.84 -15.20 -6.19
N SER A 56 -7.94 -14.47 -6.41
CA SER A 56 -8.43 -14.19 -7.77
C SER A 56 -7.34 -13.56 -8.64
N ALA A 57 -6.66 -12.54 -8.11
CA ALA A 57 -5.62 -11.81 -8.82
C ALA A 57 -4.38 -12.67 -9.10
N ILE A 58 -3.90 -13.41 -8.10
CA ILE A 58 -2.68 -14.24 -8.19
C ILE A 58 -2.90 -15.44 -9.12
N MET A 59 -4.04 -16.13 -8.99
CA MET A 59 -4.33 -17.36 -9.73
C MET A 59 -5.06 -17.12 -11.05
N ASN A 60 -5.36 -15.86 -11.36
CA ASN A 60 -6.20 -15.45 -12.49
C ASN A 60 -7.51 -16.25 -12.55
N GLN A 61 -8.14 -16.44 -11.39
CA GLN A 61 -9.42 -17.16 -11.25
C GLN A 61 -10.57 -16.19 -10.99
N PRO A 62 -11.79 -16.48 -11.49
CA PRO A 62 -12.96 -15.66 -11.20
C PRO A 62 -13.24 -15.57 -9.69
N PRO A 63 -13.49 -14.38 -9.10
CA PRO A 63 -13.80 -14.24 -7.67
C PRO A 63 -15.03 -15.05 -7.22
N GLU A 64 -15.97 -15.32 -8.14
CA GLU A 64 -17.25 -15.96 -7.87
C GLU A 64 -17.11 -17.43 -7.47
N ILE A 65 -16.01 -18.09 -7.90
CA ILE A 65 -15.74 -19.49 -7.53
C ILE A 65 -14.90 -19.61 -6.26
N ILE A 66 -14.46 -18.49 -5.68
CA ILE A 66 -13.55 -18.47 -4.55
C ILE A 66 -14.35 -18.31 -3.25
N SER A 67 -14.15 -19.28 -2.36
CA SER A 67 -14.71 -19.29 -1.01
C SER A 67 -13.66 -18.87 0.01
N VAL A 68 -14.10 -18.18 1.06
CA VAL A 68 -13.23 -17.71 2.15
C VAL A 68 -13.85 -18.09 3.49
N LYS A 69 -13.04 -18.65 4.39
CA LYS A 69 -13.38 -18.90 5.79
C LYS A 69 -12.38 -18.18 6.68
N ASP A 70 -12.87 -17.26 7.51
CA ASP A 70 -12.06 -16.64 8.57
C ASP A 70 -11.83 -17.65 9.70
N ASN A 71 -10.56 -17.77 10.11
CA ASN A 71 -10.11 -18.60 11.22
C ASN A 71 -9.23 -17.78 12.17
N GLY A 72 -9.76 -16.67 12.68
CA GLY A 72 -9.08 -15.82 13.65
C GLY A 72 -8.00 -14.94 13.02
N GLY A 73 -8.29 -14.33 11.87
CA GLY A 73 -7.34 -13.47 11.13
C GLY A 73 -6.40 -14.22 10.19
N ILE A 74 -6.55 -15.55 10.11
CA ILE A 74 -6.06 -16.36 8.99
C ILE A 74 -7.25 -16.73 8.12
N TYR A 75 -7.27 -16.22 6.90
CA TYR A 75 -8.32 -16.45 5.93
C TYR A 75 -7.96 -17.68 5.09
N ASN A 76 -8.69 -18.77 5.28
CA ASN A 76 -8.57 -19.97 4.45
C ASN A 76 -9.38 -19.76 3.18
N VAL A 77 -8.70 -19.80 2.03
CA VAL A 77 -9.29 -19.51 0.72
C VAL A 77 -9.22 -20.74 -0.15
N SER A 78 -10.32 -21.08 -0.82
CA SER A 78 -10.37 -22.28 -1.66
C SER A 78 -11.22 -22.08 -2.89
N TYR A 79 -10.90 -22.80 -3.96
CA TYR A 79 -11.77 -22.93 -5.13
C TYR A 79 -11.59 -24.30 -5.81
N THR A 80 -12.60 -24.68 -6.60
CA THR A 80 -12.52 -25.82 -7.53
C THR A 80 -12.37 -25.27 -8.94
N ARG A 81 -11.26 -25.60 -9.61
CA ARG A 81 -10.99 -25.09 -10.96
C ARG A 81 -11.90 -25.77 -11.98
N LYS A 82 -12.50 -24.98 -12.87
CA LYS A 82 -13.55 -25.47 -13.78
C LYS A 82 -13.03 -26.39 -14.90
N ASP A 83 -11.77 -26.24 -15.27
CA ASP A 83 -11.15 -26.97 -16.38
C ASP A 83 -10.90 -28.46 -16.07
N ASP A 84 -10.46 -28.77 -14.86
CA ASP A 84 -10.07 -30.12 -14.45
C ASP A 84 -10.66 -30.58 -13.12
N GLY A 85 -11.53 -29.77 -12.49
CA GLY A 85 -12.20 -30.11 -11.24
C GLY A 85 -11.26 -30.18 -10.03
N LYS A 86 -9.98 -29.78 -10.15
CA LYS A 86 -9.06 -29.82 -9.02
C LYS A 86 -9.40 -28.75 -7.99
N LYS A 87 -9.30 -29.15 -6.72
CA LYS A 87 -9.46 -28.26 -5.57
C LYS A 87 -8.11 -27.65 -5.19
N PHE A 88 -8.13 -26.35 -4.94
CA PHE A 88 -6.98 -25.59 -4.46
C PHE A 88 -7.33 -24.91 -3.14
N ASP A 89 -6.39 -24.94 -2.21
CA ASP A 89 -6.56 -24.44 -0.84
C ASP A 89 -5.34 -23.60 -0.43
N TYR A 90 -5.61 -22.37 0.01
CA TYR A 90 -4.63 -21.36 0.39
C TYR A 90 -4.94 -20.79 1.77
N LYS A 91 -3.93 -20.14 2.35
CA LYS A 91 -4.06 -19.37 3.58
C LYS A 91 -3.54 -17.96 3.37
N ILE A 92 -4.22 -16.99 3.97
CA ILE A 92 -3.92 -15.57 3.82
C ILE A 92 -3.92 -14.90 5.19
N LYS A 93 -2.97 -13.99 5.38
CA LYS A 93 -2.90 -13.06 6.50
C LYS A 93 -2.84 -11.64 5.96
N ILE A 94 -3.61 -10.74 6.58
CA ILE A 94 -3.66 -9.32 6.23
C ILE A 94 -3.07 -8.50 7.38
N SER A 95 -2.23 -7.52 7.07
CA SER A 95 -1.60 -6.65 8.07
C SER A 95 -1.44 -5.24 7.50
N GLY A 96 -2.31 -4.33 7.91
CA GLY A 96 -2.45 -3.03 7.27
C GLY A 96 -2.91 -3.19 5.83
N ASN A 97 -2.15 -2.66 4.87
CA ASN A 97 -2.41 -2.82 3.44
C ASN A 97 -1.59 -3.94 2.77
N LYS A 98 -0.86 -4.75 3.57
CA LYS A 98 -0.04 -5.85 3.07
C LYS A 98 -0.79 -7.16 3.19
N VAL A 99 -0.61 -8.03 2.20
CA VAL A 99 -1.16 -9.38 2.19
C VAL A 99 0.00 -10.37 2.11
N THR A 100 -0.04 -11.40 2.96
CA THR A 100 0.88 -12.54 2.91
C THR A 100 0.05 -13.79 2.67
N TRP A 101 0.48 -14.64 1.74
CA TRP A 101 -0.26 -15.83 1.36
C TRP A 101 0.63 -17.06 1.26
N GLY A 102 0.03 -18.24 1.14
CA GLY A 102 0.71 -19.49 0.87
C GLY A 102 -0.30 -20.62 0.62
N ASN A 103 0.20 -21.79 0.21
CA ASN A 103 -0.63 -23.01 0.20
C ASN A 103 -1.08 -23.32 1.64
N SER A 104 -2.26 -23.93 1.78
CA SER A 104 -2.81 -24.29 3.09
C SER A 104 -1.80 -25.05 3.96
N ASP A 105 -1.13 -26.04 3.38
CA ASP A 105 -0.10 -26.89 3.99
C ASP A 105 1.35 -26.40 3.77
N GLY A 106 1.55 -25.34 2.99
CA GLY A 106 2.87 -24.85 2.59
C GLY A 106 3.47 -23.78 3.49
N ARG A 107 4.66 -23.30 3.12
CA ARG A 107 5.28 -22.11 3.73
C ARG A 107 4.51 -20.83 3.37
N TRP A 108 4.65 -19.82 4.20
CA TRP A 108 4.28 -18.46 3.84
C TRP A 108 5.22 -17.93 2.74
N ARG A 109 4.66 -17.09 1.86
CA ARG A 109 5.41 -16.34 0.85
C ARG A 109 5.77 -14.96 1.39
N ASP A 110 6.72 -14.94 2.32
CA ASP A 110 7.16 -13.74 3.05
C ASP A 110 8.68 -13.46 2.95
N THR A 111 9.43 -14.28 2.23
CA THR A 111 10.89 -14.12 2.05
C THR A 111 11.21 -13.04 1.02
N LYS A 112 12.47 -12.61 0.92
CA LYS A 112 12.89 -11.59 -0.06
C LYS A 112 12.69 -11.98 -1.52
N PHE A 113 12.59 -13.28 -1.81
CA PHE A 113 12.42 -13.84 -3.16
C PHE A 113 10.95 -14.09 -3.52
N ASP A 114 10.05 -13.93 -2.56
CA ASP A 114 8.61 -14.02 -2.80
C ASP A 114 8.05 -12.66 -3.21
N GLU A 115 7.05 -12.70 -4.10
CA GLU A 115 6.29 -11.52 -4.50
C GLU A 115 5.69 -10.80 -3.28
N LYS A 116 5.62 -9.47 -3.36
CA LYS A 116 5.02 -8.63 -2.33
C LYS A 116 3.62 -8.24 -2.77
N ILE A 117 2.64 -8.59 -1.95
CA ILE A 117 1.25 -8.27 -2.23
C ILE A 117 0.82 -7.10 -1.36
N LYS A 118 0.30 -6.07 -2.02
CA LYS A 118 -0.40 -4.95 -1.37
C LYS A 118 -1.80 -4.83 -1.95
N TYR A 119 -2.67 -4.20 -1.18
CA TYR A 119 -3.96 -3.77 -1.69
C TYR A 119 -4.19 -2.28 -1.42
N SER A 120 -5.02 -1.67 -2.26
CA SER A 120 -5.53 -0.31 -2.03
C SER A 120 -7.01 -0.27 -2.34
N GLU A 121 -7.75 0.45 -1.50
CA GLU A 121 -9.17 0.69 -1.69
C GLU A 121 -9.40 2.18 -1.93
N LYS A 122 -10.23 2.50 -2.91
CA LYS A 122 -10.76 3.83 -3.12
C LYS A 122 -12.19 3.70 -3.60
N ASP A 123 -13.11 4.33 -2.89
CA ASP A 123 -14.54 4.22 -3.16
C ASP A 123 -14.94 2.72 -3.25
N ASN A 124 -15.61 2.30 -4.31
CA ASN A 124 -16.00 0.90 -4.54
C ASN A 124 -14.98 0.09 -5.34
N GLU A 125 -13.74 0.59 -5.50
CA GLU A 125 -12.68 -0.07 -6.26
C GLU A 125 -11.58 -0.62 -5.33
N LEU A 126 -11.23 -1.88 -5.53
CA LEU A 126 -10.11 -2.57 -4.88
C LEU A 126 -9.05 -2.88 -5.93
N LYS A 127 -7.80 -2.50 -5.65
CA LYS A 127 -6.64 -2.94 -6.43
C LYS A 127 -5.82 -3.94 -5.62
N ILE A 128 -5.46 -5.06 -6.25
CA ILE A 128 -4.46 -6.00 -5.76
C ILE A 128 -3.19 -5.79 -6.59
N ILE A 129 -2.08 -5.50 -5.93
CA ILE A 129 -0.80 -5.15 -6.54
C ILE A 129 0.20 -6.24 -6.13
N GLN A 130 0.76 -6.94 -7.12
CA GLN A 130 1.82 -7.92 -6.95
C GLN A 130 3.12 -7.30 -7.45
N THR A 131 4.11 -7.10 -6.57
CA THR A 131 5.45 -6.61 -6.94
C THR A 131 6.45 -7.76 -6.86
N PHE A 132 7.21 -8.00 -7.93
CA PHE A 132 8.20 -9.07 -8.02
C PHE A 132 9.61 -8.59 -7.66
N GLU A 133 10.57 -9.52 -7.54
CA GLU A 133 11.96 -9.22 -7.15
C GLU A 133 12.65 -8.25 -8.12
N ASP A 134 12.32 -8.33 -9.41
CA ASP A 134 12.82 -7.43 -10.46
C ASP A 134 12.16 -6.04 -10.46
N GLY A 135 11.22 -5.80 -9.54
CA GLY A 135 10.45 -4.56 -9.42
C GLY A 135 9.29 -4.45 -10.41
N SER A 136 9.06 -5.46 -11.26
CA SER A 136 7.86 -5.50 -12.11
C SER A 136 6.60 -5.65 -11.25
N GLU A 137 5.47 -5.15 -11.79
CA GLU A 137 4.20 -5.17 -11.09
C GLU A 137 3.06 -5.73 -11.95
N ILE A 138 2.18 -6.51 -11.32
CA ILE A 138 0.88 -6.89 -11.86
C ILE A 138 -0.20 -6.27 -10.97
N VAL A 139 -1.08 -5.48 -11.57
CA VAL A 139 -2.24 -4.87 -10.89
C VAL A 139 -3.53 -5.49 -11.42
N LYS A 140 -4.40 -5.92 -10.49
CA LYS A 140 -5.75 -6.40 -10.78
C LYS A 140 -6.76 -5.54 -10.03
N GLU A 141 -7.79 -5.09 -10.74
CA GLU A 141 -8.82 -4.20 -10.21
C GLU A 141 -10.15 -4.93 -10.10
N PHE A 142 -10.86 -4.68 -9.01
CA PHE A 142 -12.17 -5.23 -8.71
C PHE A 142 -13.11 -4.11 -8.28
N LYS A 143 -14.38 -4.23 -8.63
CA LYS A 143 -15.41 -3.26 -8.24
C LYS A 143 -16.54 -3.96 -7.50
N LYS A 144 -17.00 -3.33 -6.43
CA LYS A 144 -18.24 -3.72 -5.75
C LYS A 144 -19.39 -2.99 -6.43
N ALA A 145 -20.50 -3.70 -6.66
CA ALA A 145 -21.73 -3.04 -7.09
C ALA A 145 -22.25 -2.15 -5.95
N GLU A 146 -22.82 -0.99 -6.31
CA GLU A 146 -23.47 -0.06 -5.38
C GLU A 146 -24.78 -0.61 -4.81
#